data_AF-X1KT11-F1
#
_entry.id   AF-X1KT11-F1
#
_cell.length_a   1.000
_cell.length_b   1.000
_cell.length_c   1.000
_cell.angle_alpha   90.00
_cell.angle_beta   90.00
_cell.angle_gamma   90.00
#
_symmetry.space_group_name_H-M   'P 1'
#
loop_
_entity.id
_entity.type
_entity.pdbx_description
1 polymer ?
#
loop_
_entity_poly.entity_id
_entity_poly.type
_entity_poly.pdbx_seq_one_letter_code
_entity_poly.pdbx_strand_id
1 'polypeptide(L)'
;MAGNSRFVSIRRKMMLRGIELAHRAQGELKARYKLKNIDLFDQAYLKAHCDEILDGLVALEFELFKIEEQRVNSDLLWQVMESGLPPSKSLTKNQLELFVKDKFNELRDFYKSISQSRVSRAGGSLQNHIAYILHTLNYPFEAQKIVNGKPDFILPNVALYHKTPGECV
;
A
#
# COMPACT_ATOMS: atom_id res chain seq x y z
N MET A 1 -15.89 -12.44 -13.07
CA MET A 1 -16.11 -11.15 -12.38
C MET A 1 -16.05 -11.40 -10.89
N ALA A 2 -14.97 -11.00 -10.20
CA ALA A 2 -14.86 -11.20 -8.76
C ALA A 2 -15.84 -10.26 -8.06
N GLY A 3 -16.92 -10.82 -7.49
CA GLY A 3 -17.84 -10.07 -6.64
C GLY A 3 -17.03 -9.32 -5.59
N ASN A 4 -17.25 -8.02 -5.50
CA ASN A 4 -16.52 -7.13 -4.59
C ASN A 4 -16.82 -7.61 -3.16
N SER A 5 -15.90 -8.39 -2.57
CA SER A 5 -16.17 -9.03 -1.28
C SER A 5 -16.40 -7.94 -0.24
N ARG A 6 -17.38 -8.14 0.64
CA ARG A 6 -17.73 -7.20 1.72
C ARG A 6 -16.48 -6.70 2.45
N PHE A 7 -15.51 -7.59 2.71
CA PHE A 7 -14.25 -7.27 3.35
C PHE A 7 -13.41 -6.23 2.60
N VAL A 8 -13.35 -6.30 1.27
CA VAL A 8 -12.63 -5.32 0.44
C VAL A 8 -13.21 -3.92 0.67
N SER A 9 -14.55 -3.80 0.63
CA SER A 9 -15.23 -2.52 0.80
C SER A 9 -15.02 -1.91 2.18
N ILE A 10 -15.04 -2.73 3.24
CA ILE A 10 -14.86 -2.26 4.62
C ILE A 10 -13.41 -1.86 4.86
N ARG A 11 -12.44 -2.70 4.43
CA ARG A 11 -11.01 -2.37 4.56
C ARG A 11 -10.64 -1.09 3.84
N ARG A 12 -11.24 -0.82 2.67
CA ARG A 12 -11.03 0.44 1.94
C ARG A 12 -11.48 1.67 2.72
N LYS A 13 -12.48 1.54 3.60
CA LYS A 13 -12.97 2.63 4.47
C LYS A 13 -12.17 2.76 5.76
N MET A 14 -11.71 1.64 6.33
CA MET A 14 -11.06 1.61 7.65
C MET A 14 -9.54 1.77 7.62
N MET A 15 -8.90 1.38 6.52
CA MET A 15 -7.45 1.48 6.36
C MET A 15 -7.08 2.81 5.68
N LEU A 16 -5.96 3.39 6.09
CA LEU A 16 -5.36 4.53 5.40
C LEU A 16 -5.11 4.21 3.92
N ARG A 17 -5.28 5.23 3.08
CA ARG A 17 -4.97 5.13 1.65
C ARG A 17 -3.46 4.97 1.45
N GLY A 18 -3.04 4.33 0.36
CA GLY A 18 -1.62 4.12 0.06
C GLY A 18 -0.84 5.43 0.05
N ILE A 19 -1.40 6.49 -0.53
CA ILE A 19 -0.75 7.82 -0.55
C ILE A 19 -0.55 8.42 0.85
N GLU A 20 -1.46 8.15 1.79
CA GLU A 20 -1.36 8.66 3.17
C GLU A 20 -0.27 7.91 3.93
N LEU A 21 -0.13 6.60 3.72
CA LEU A 21 0.96 5.80 4.28
C LEU A 21 2.31 6.22 3.68
N ALA A 22 2.38 6.39 2.36
CA ALA A 22 3.57 6.86 1.69
C ALA A 22 4.03 8.23 2.23
N HIS A 23 3.12 9.20 2.40
CA HIS A 23 3.46 10.50 3.00
C HIS A 23 4.00 10.37 4.43
N ARG A 24 3.43 9.48 5.25
CA ARG A 24 3.95 9.21 6.61
C ARG A 24 5.35 8.62 6.57
N ALA A 25 5.58 7.61 5.72
CA ALA A 25 6.89 7.00 5.54
C ALA A 25 7.94 8.01 5.05
N GLN A 26 7.58 8.89 4.11
CA GLN A 26 8.43 9.97 3.61
C GLN A 26 8.80 10.96 4.72
N GLY A 27 7.82 11.38 5.54
CA GLY A 27 8.05 12.26 6.68
C GLY A 27 8.95 11.63 7.74
N GLU A 28 8.75 10.35 8.04
CA GLU A 28 9.55 9.62 9.02
C GLU A 28 10.98 9.42 8.53
N LEU A 29 11.19 9.01 7.27
CA LEU A 29 12.53 8.87 6.71
C LEU A 29 13.27 10.21 6.72
N LYS A 30 12.61 11.30 6.30
CA LYS A 30 13.15 12.66 6.39
C LYS A 30 13.61 13.01 7.80
N ALA A 31 12.78 12.71 8.81
CA ALA A 31 13.15 12.96 10.20
C ALA A 31 14.38 12.15 10.64
N ARG A 32 14.47 10.87 10.24
CA ARG A 32 15.62 10.00 10.55
C ARG A 32 16.93 10.51 9.95
N TYR A 33 16.91 11.00 8.71
CA TYR A 33 18.12 11.55 8.06
C TYR A 33 18.51 12.91 8.64
N LYS A 34 17.53 13.74 9.01
CA LYS A 34 17.79 15.02 9.69
C LYS A 34 18.57 14.83 11.00
N LEU A 35 18.29 13.77 11.76
CA LEU A 35 19.03 13.43 12.99
C LEU A 35 20.51 13.07 12.73
N LYS A 36 20.83 12.65 11.50
CA LYS A 36 22.20 12.35 11.06
C LYS A 36 22.91 13.56 10.44
N ASN A 37 22.29 14.76 10.48
CA ASN A 37 22.73 15.95 9.75
C ASN A 37 22.87 15.74 8.23
N ILE A 38 22.06 14.85 7.66
CA ILE A 38 22.00 14.63 6.22
C ILE A 38 20.74 15.32 5.70
N ASP A 39 20.90 16.21 4.71
CA ASP A 39 19.76 16.74 3.97
C ASP A 39 19.36 15.75 2.87
N LEU A 40 18.30 14.99 3.14
CA LEU A 40 17.74 14.03 2.18
C LEU A 40 17.24 14.70 0.89
N PHE A 41 17.07 16.03 0.89
CA PHE A 41 16.59 16.82 -0.25
C PHE A 41 17.74 17.51 -1.00
N ASP A 42 18.98 17.33 -0.56
CA ASP A 42 20.12 17.66 -1.42
C ASP A 42 20.07 16.78 -2.68
N GLN A 43 20.01 17.43 -3.84
CA GLN A 43 19.80 16.72 -5.10
C GLN A 43 20.96 15.79 -5.45
N ALA A 44 22.19 16.16 -5.08
CA ALA A 44 23.35 15.31 -5.36
C ALA A 44 23.31 14.05 -4.48
N TYR A 45 22.99 14.21 -3.20
CA TYR A 45 22.82 13.09 -2.28
C TYR A 45 21.69 12.16 -2.71
N LEU A 46 20.51 12.70 -3.00
CA LEU A 46 19.35 11.90 -3.41
C LEU A 46 19.63 11.11 -4.70
N LYS A 47 20.34 11.69 -5.67
CA LYS A 47 20.75 10.98 -6.89
C LYS A 47 21.78 9.88 -6.62
N ALA A 48 22.75 10.14 -5.73
CA ALA A 48 23.80 9.19 -5.39
C ALA A 48 23.29 7.99 -4.55
N HIS A 49 22.20 8.19 -3.80
CA HIS A 49 21.67 7.21 -2.84
C HIS A 49 20.21 6.81 -3.14
N CYS A 50 19.76 6.98 -4.39
CA CYS A 50 18.35 6.83 -4.77
C CYS A 50 17.77 5.46 -4.38
N ASP A 51 18.50 4.38 -4.65
CA ASP A 51 18.04 3.01 -4.37
C ASP A 51 17.88 2.77 -2.86
N GLU A 52 18.88 3.15 -2.05
CA GLU A 52 18.84 3.04 -0.59
C GLU A 52 17.65 3.82 0.01
N ILE A 53 17.43 5.03 -0.50
CA ILE A 53 16.34 5.90 -0.05
C ILE A 53 14.99 5.30 -0.43
N LEU A 54 14.85 4.78 -1.66
CA LEU A 54 13.63 4.16 -2.12
C LEU A 54 13.31 2.88 -1.33
N ASP A 55 14.30 2.03 -1.08
CA ASP A 55 14.17 0.84 -0.24
C ASP A 55 13.75 1.21 1.19
N GLY A 56 14.37 2.25 1.76
CA GLY A 56 14.02 2.77 3.07
C GLY A 56 12.58 3.27 3.14
N LEU A 57 12.12 3.98 2.10
CA LEU A 57 10.74 4.47 2.00
C LEU A 57 9.73 3.31 1.94
N VAL A 58 9.96 2.34 1.04
CA VAL A 58 9.06 1.19 0.85
C VAL A 58 9.03 0.32 2.11
N ALA A 59 10.18 0.08 2.75
CA ALA A 59 10.26 -0.67 3.99
C ALA A 59 9.46 0.02 5.11
N LEU A 60 9.62 1.34 5.27
CA LEU A 60 8.87 2.10 6.27
C LEU A 60 7.37 2.11 6.01
N GLU A 61 6.95 2.31 4.76
CA GLU A 61 5.53 2.24 4.41
C GLU A 61 4.96 0.86 4.73
N PHE A 62 5.71 -0.21 4.45
CA PHE A 62 5.29 -1.57 4.76
C PHE A 62 5.15 -1.84 6.27
N GLU A 63 6.05 -1.31 7.10
CA GLU A 63 5.91 -1.39 8.55
C GLU A 63 4.64 -0.67 9.04
N LEU A 64 4.41 0.56 8.58
CA LEU A 64 3.20 1.33 8.91
C LEU A 64 1.93 0.61 8.44
N PHE A 65 1.98 0.00 7.25
CA PHE A 65 0.90 -0.79 6.70
C PHE A 65 0.59 -2.01 7.57
N LYS A 66 1.59 -2.75 8.07
CA LYS A 66 1.36 -3.93 8.92
C LYS A 66 0.64 -3.59 10.21
N ILE A 67 0.96 -2.45 10.82
CA ILE A 67 0.28 -1.96 12.04
C ILE A 67 -1.21 -1.70 11.74
N GLU A 68 -1.50 -0.96 10.67
CA GLU A 68 -2.89 -0.70 10.26
C GLU A 68 -3.64 -1.96 9.82
N GLU A 69 -2.95 -2.86 9.11
CA GLU A 69 -3.50 -4.13 8.68
C GLU A 69 -3.88 -5.00 9.88
N GLN A 70 -3.00 -5.12 10.88
CA GLN A 70 -3.27 -5.86 12.10
C GLN A 70 -4.48 -5.29 12.85
N ARG A 71 -4.53 -3.96 13.03
CA ARG A 71 -5.65 -3.29 13.70
C ARG A 71 -6.98 -3.59 12.99
N VAL A 72 -7.08 -3.27 11.71
CA VAL A 72 -8.34 -3.41 10.95
C VAL A 72 -8.75 -4.87 10.78
N ASN A 73 -7.80 -5.77 10.51
CA ASN A 73 -8.12 -7.17 10.29
C ASN A 73 -8.50 -7.90 11.58
N SER A 74 -8.01 -7.46 12.74
CA SER A 74 -8.45 -8.03 14.03
C SER A 74 -9.92 -7.72 14.28
N ASP A 75 -10.35 -6.48 14.05
CA ASP A 75 -11.75 -6.07 14.18
C ASP A 75 -12.67 -6.83 13.20
N LEU A 76 -12.21 -7.01 11.95
CA LEU A 76 -12.98 -7.72 10.93
C LEU A 76 -13.03 -9.22 11.19
N LEU A 77 -11.93 -9.82 11.64
CA LEU A 77 -11.93 -11.21 12.04
C LEU A 77 -12.90 -11.42 13.20
N TRP A 78 -12.91 -10.52 14.19
CA TRP A 78 -13.88 -10.58 15.28
C TRP A 78 -15.32 -10.58 14.76
N GLN A 79 -15.68 -9.74 13.79
CA GLN A 79 -17.02 -9.72 13.20
C GLN A 79 -17.40 -11.04 12.52
N VAL A 80 -16.44 -11.73 11.87
CA VAL A 80 -16.66 -13.07 11.29
C VAL A 80 -16.94 -14.08 12.40
N MET A 81 -16.20 -13.97 13.51
CA MET A 81 -16.25 -14.92 14.63
C MET A 81 -17.49 -14.72 15.53
N GLU A 82 -17.83 -13.47 15.85
CA GLU A 82 -18.85 -13.10 16.85
C GLU A 82 -20.24 -13.65 16.52
N SER A 83 -20.60 -13.72 15.24
CA SER A 83 -21.94 -14.12 14.78
C SER A 83 -22.33 -15.58 15.05
N GLY A 84 -21.43 -16.41 15.58
CA GLY A 84 -21.77 -17.81 15.90
C GLY A 84 -20.97 -18.45 17.03
N LEU A 85 -20.23 -17.66 17.81
CA LEU A 85 -19.59 -18.20 19.02
C LEU A 85 -20.65 -18.37 20.12
N PRO A 86 -20.73 -19.55 20.76
CA PRO A 86 -21.62 -19.75 21.90
C PRO A 86 -21.24 -18.80 23.04
N PRO A 87 -22.21 -18.31 23.84
CA PRO A 87 -21.94 -17.46 25.01
C PRO A 87 -21.18 -18.15 26.16
N SER A 88 -20.81 -19.43 25.99
CA SER A 88 -20.07 -20.22 26.99
C SER A 88 -18.61 -19.76 27.12
N LYS A 89 -18.12 -19.70 28.37
CA LYS A 89 -16.72 -19.36 28.70
C LYS A 89 -15.68 -20.38 28.21
N SER A 90 -16.08 -21.59 27.81
CA SER A 90 -15.17 -22.54 27.17
C SER A 90 -15.80 -23.21 25.96
N LEU A 91 -15.01 -23.28 24.89
CA LEU A 91 -15.30 -24.03 23.68
C LEU A 91 -14.50 -25.33 23.73
N THR A 92 -15.18 -26.46 23.56
CA THR A 92 -14.48 -27.72 23.30
C THR A 92 -13.86 -27.70 21.90
N LYS A 93 -12.83 -28.53 21.67
CA LYS A 93 -12.19 -28.69 20.36
C LYS A 93 -13.22 -29.00 19.25
N ASN A 94 -14.17 -29.88 19.52
CA ASN A 94 -15.20 -30.27 18.55
C ASN A 94 -16.14 -29.11 18.19
N GLN A 95 -16.52 -28.28 19.18
CA GLN A 95 -17.34 -27.09 18.93
C GLN A 95 -16.58 -26.06 18.09
N LEU A 96 -15.29 -25.85 18.38
CA LEU A 96 -14.45 -24.96 17.57
C LEU A 96 -14.29 -25.48 16.15
N GLU A 97 -14.10 -26.79 15.96
CA GLU A 97 -13.95 -27.39 14.64
C GLU A 97 -15.22 -27.23 13.80
N LEU A 98 -16.40 -27.51 14.39
CA LEU A 98 -17.69 -27.29 13.72
C LEU A 98 -17.91 -25.83 13.36
N PHE A 99 -17.57 -24.92 14.27
CA PHE A 99 -17.65 -23.49 14.03
C PHE A 99 -16.75 -23.03 12.88
N VAL A 100 -15.48 -23.46 12.87
CA VAL A 100 -14.54 -23.11 11.79
C VAL A 100 -15.00 -23.70 10.45
N LYS A 101 -15.55 -24.92 10.44
CA LYS A 101 -16.12 -25.55 9.24
C LYS A 101 -17.30 -24.74 8.69
N ASP A 102 -18.22 -24.30 9.56
CA ASP A 102 -19.35 -23.45 9.19
C ASP A 102 -18.88 -22.11 8.59
N LYS A 103 -17.87 -21.49 9.19
CA LYS A 103 -17.30 -20.21 8.75
C LYS A 103 -16.25 -20.31 7.64
N PHE A 104 -15.95 -21.50 7.14
CA PHE A 104 -14.78 -21.73 6.27
C PHE A 104 -14.76 -20.82 5.03
N ASN A 105 -15.89 -20.69 4.34
CA ASN A 105 -15.97 -19.84 3.14
C ASN A 105 -15.78 -18.36 3.46
N GLU A 106 -16.33 -17.88 4.59
CA GLU A 106 -16.20 -16.50 5.02
C GLU A 106 -14.75 -16.18 5.45
N LEU A 107 -14.11 -17.08 6.19
CA LEU A 107 -12.69 -17.00 6.54
C LEU A 107 -11.80 -17.02 5.30
N ARG A 108 -12.07 -17.90 4.34
CA ARG A 108 -11.33 -17.95 3.07
C ARG A 108 -11.44 -16.63 2.33
N ASP A 109 -12.64 -16.06 2.22
CA ASP A 109 -12.86 -14.80 1.50
C ASP A 109 -12.23 -13.61 2.24
N PHE A 110 -12.20 -13.66 3.58
CA PHE A 110 -11.45 -12.72 4.41
C PHE A 110 -9.95 -12.76 4.11
N TYR A 111 -9.30 -13.93 4.19
CA TYR A 111 -7.86 -14.06 3.91
C TYR A 111 -7.52 -13.73 2.45
N LYS A 112 -8.37 -14.11 1.50
CA LYS A 112 -8.23 -13.73 0.10
C LYS A 112 -8.23 -12.21 -0.07
N SER A 113 -9.10 -11.50 0.65
CA SER A 113 -9.13 -10.04 0.62
C SER A 113 -7.82 -9.44 1.15
N ILE A 114 -7.19 -10.05 2.16
CA ILE A 114 -5.89 -9.64 2.71
C ILE A 114 -4.83 -9.69 1.62
N SER A 115 -4.66 -10.83 0.98
CA SER A 115 -3.68 -11.03 -0.09
C SER A 115 -3.89 -10.05 -1.26
N GLN A 116 -5.13 -9.87 -1.71
CA GLN A 116 -5.44 -8.95 -2.81
C GLN A 116 -5.13 -7.49 -2.48
N SER A 117 -5.41 -7.06 -1.25
CA SER A 117 -5.09 -5.71 -0.79
C SER A 117 -3.58 -5.46 -0.77
N ARG A 118 -2.78 -6.44 -0.30
CA ARG A 118 -1.31 -6.33 -0.29
C ARG A 118 -0.75 -6.16 -1.70
N VAL A 119 -1.21 -6.98 -2.65
CA VAL A 119 -0.77 -6.88 -4.06
C VAL A 119 -1.12 -5.52 -4.66
N SER A 120 -2.36 -5.06 -4.48
CA SER A 120 -2.79 -3.76 -5.00
C SER A 120 -2.02 -2.59 -4.37
N ARG A 121 -1.62 -2.70 -3.10
CA ARG A 121 -0.89 -1.65 -2.38
C ARG A 121 0.59 -1.63 -2.72
N ALA A 122 1.22 -2.78 -2.92
CA ALA A 122 2.63 -2.85 -3.28
C ALA A 122 2.95 -2.07 -4.57
N GLY A 123 2.11 -2.23 -5.60
CA GLY A 123 2.27 -1.45 -6.85
C GLY A 123 2.11 0.06 -6.63
N GLY A 124 1.10 0.47 -5.87
CA GLY A 124 0.86 1.88 -5.57
C GLY A 124 1.93 2.52 -4.67
N SER A 125 2.49 1.76 -3.72
CA SER A 125 3.57 2.20 -2.82
C SER A 125 4.79 2.65 -3.59
N LEU A 126 5.31 1.79 -4.48
CA LEU A 126 6.47 2.10 -5.30
C LEU A 126 6.23 3.34 -6.17
N GLN A 127 5.06 3.42 -6.82
CA GLN A 127 4.68 4.58 -7.63
C GLN A 127 4.66 5.88 -6.80
N ASN A 128 4.06 5.87 -5.61
CA ASN A 128 4.02 7.07 -4.75
C ASN A 128 5.42 7.54 -4.36
N HIS A 129 6.34 6.62 -4.08
CA HIS A 129 7.72 6.96 -3.70
C HIS A 129 8.58 7.40 -4.88
N ILE A 130 8.43 6.80 -6.06
CA ILE A 130 9.08 7.29 -7.28
C ILE A 130 8.59 8.71 -7.61
N ALA A 131 7.27 8.95 -7.57
CA ALA A 131 6.70 10.27 -7.81
C ALA A 131 7.28 11.32 -6.84
N TYR A 132 7.42 10.94 -5.57
CA TYR A 132 8.03 11.79 -4.54
C TYR A 132 9.50 12.12 -4.82
N ILE A 133 10.29 11.14 -5.25
CA ILE A 133 11.70 11.34 -5.63
C ILE A 133 11.80 12.25 -6.87
N LEU A 134 11.01 11.99 -7.92
CA LEU A 134 10.99 12.81 -9.13
C LEU A 134 10.62 14.27 -8.82
N HIS A 135 9.60 14.50 -7.99
CA HIS A 135 9.23 15.84 -7.53
C HIS A 135 10.37 16.50 -6.75
N THR A 136 11.03 15.77 -5.85
CA THR A 136 12.16 16.30 -5.06
C THR A 136 13.34 16.70 -5.94
N LEU A 137 13.60 15.92 -7.00
CA LEU A 137 14.66 16.20 -7.98
C LEU A 137 14.26 17.26 -9.02
N ASN A 138 13.05 17.82 -8.94
CA ASN A 138 12.48 18.76 -9.91
C ASN A 138 12.45 18.20 -11.35
N TYR A 139 12.28 16.89 -11.51
CA TYR A 139 12.05 16.31 -12.83
C TYR A 139 10.58 16.54 -13.23
N PRO A 140 10.31 17.11 -14.42
CA PRO A 140 8.95 17.21 -14.94
C PRO A 140 8.44 15.81 -15.29
N PHE A 141 7.22 15.49 -14.87
CA PHE A 141 6.55 14.25 -15.25
C PHE A 141 5.03 14.38 -15.17
N GLU A 142 4.31 13.52 -15.89
CA GLU A 142 2.90 13.26 -15.69
C GLU A 142 2.68 11.79 -15.30
N ALA A 143 1.90 11.54 -14.24
CA ALA A 143 1.61 10.18 -13.78
C ALA A 143 0.29 9.63 -14.36
N GLN A 144 0.26 8.32 -14.65
CA GLN A 144 -0.94 7.53 -14.98
C GLN A 144 -1.77 8.05 -16.16
N LYS A 145 -1.14 8.65 -17.18
CA LYS A 145 -1.81 9.15 -18.37
C LYS A 145 -2.04 8.05 -19.40
N ILE A 146 -3.08 8.20 -20.21
CA ILE A 146 -3.42 7.25 -21.29
C ILE A 146 -2.84 7.80 -22.59
N VAL A 147 -1.87 7.09 -23.16
CA VAL A 147 -1.27 7.43 -24.47
C VAL A 147 -1.25 6.20 -25.38
N ASN A 148 -0.34 5.26 -25.14
CA ASN A 148 -0.18 3.96 -25.80
C ASN A 148 -0.14 2.86 -24.73
N GLY A 149 -1.28 2.69 -24.06
CA GLY A 149 -1.36 2.03 -22.77
C GLY A 149 -1.43 3.04 -21.64
N LYS A 150 -1.11 2.59 -20.42
CA LYS A 150 -1.16 3.41 -19.20
C LYS A 150 0.18 3.31 -18.47
N PRO A 151 1.23 3.97 -18.97
CA PRO A 151 2.50 4.05 -18.25
C PRO A 151 2.29 4.71 -16.89
N ASP A 152 3.13 4.33 -15.93
CA ASP A 152 3.08 4.91 -14.58
C ASP A 152 3.51 6.37 -14.59
N PHE A 153 4.53 6.69 -15.40
CA PHE A 153 5.08 8.04 -15.58
C PHE A 153 5.40 8.30 -17.05
N ILE A 154 5.26 9.54 -17.49
CA ILE A 154 5.73 10.06 -18.77
C ILE A 154 6.55 11.32 -18.50
N LEU A 155 7.79 11.35 -18.99
CA LEU A 155 8.70 12.47 -18.82
C LEU A 155 8.99 13.12 -20.18
N PRO A 156 8.92 14.47 -20.30
CA PRO A 156 8.51 15.43 -19.27
C PRO A 156 6.98 15.57 -19.15
N ASN A 157 6.23 15.30 -20.23
CA ASN A 157 4.77 15.43 -20.29
C ASN A 157 4.18 14.73 -21.52
N VAL A 158 2.86 14.54 -21.52
CA VAL A 158 2.11 13.85 -22.58
C VAL A 158 2.13 14.63 -23.90
N ALA A 159 2.09 15.96 -23.84
CA ALA A 159 2.07 16.79 -25.04
C ALA A 159 3.34 16.61 -25.87
N LEU A 160 4.51 16.55 -25.22
CA LEU A 160 5.77 16.27 -25.89
C LEU A 160 5.81 14.85 -26.43
N TYR A 161 5.32 13.86 -25.65
CA TYR A 161 5.27 12.46 -26.10
C TYR A 161 4.49 12.31 -27.41
N HIS A 162 3.35 12.98 -27.57
CA HIS A 162 2.58 12.91 -28.82
C HIS A 162 3.26 13.59 -30.01
N LYS A 163 4.11 14.58 -29.77
CA LYS A 163 4.81 15.33 -30.83
C LYS A 163 6.11 14.65 -31.26
N THR A 164 6.92 14.25 -30.28
CA THR A 164 8.26 13.69 -30.50
C THR A 164 8.53 12.58 -29.47
N PRO A 165 7.96 11.37 -29.62
CA PRO A 165 8.10 10.30 -28.64
C PRO A 165 9.55 9.93 -28.30
N GLY A 166 10.48 10.08 -29.26
CA GLY A 166 11.91 9.77 -29.08
C GLY A 166 12.67 10.72 -28.14
N GLU A 167 12.07 11.84 -27.73
CA GLU A 167 12.62 12.76 -26.73
C GLU A 167 12.04 12.53 -25.32
N CYS A 168 11.18 11.52 -25.15
CA CYS A 168 10.50 11.21 -23.90
C CYS A 168 10.98 9.89 -23.30
N VAL A 169 10.75 9.75 -22.00
CA VAL A 169 10.87 8.49 -21.24
C VAL A 169 9.51 8.09 -20.73
#